data_AF-A0A5J5AQ60-F1
#
_entry.id   AF-A0A5J5AQ60-F1
#
_cell.length_a   1.000
_cell.length_b   1.000
_cell.length_c   1.000
_cell.angle_alpha   90.00
_cell.angle_beta   90.00
_cell.angle_gamma   90.00
#
_symmetry.space_group_name_H-M   'P 1'
#
loop_
_entity.id
_entity.type
_entity.pdbx_description
1 polymer ?
#
loop_
_entity_poly.entity_id
_entity_poly.type
_entity_poly.pdbx_seq_one_letter_code
_entity_poly.pdbx_strand_id
1 'polypeptide(L)'
;MKLLAQQRDLQAKIPDIEKCLDVVATLQAKKATGEALIADFEVSEGIYSRAHIEDTDSVCLWLGANVMLEYSCEEATALLQKNLENAKASLEVLVADLQFLRDQVTITQVTIALKRWQNLLLQLKRSNGDHRSFIVKEICRPDIVPNDVSVVLSFLQKSDGFGSSELEYCRFSQQWYH
;
A
#
# COMPACT_ATOMS: atom_id res chain seq x y z
N MET A 1 -8.23 -6.70 -1.64
CA MET A 1 -6.83 -6.29 -1.89
C MET A 1 -5.92 -6.89 -0.82
N LYS A 2 -5.20 -7.97 -1.13
CA LYS A 2 -4.39 -8.73 -0.16
C LYS A 2 -3.09 -8.00 0.24
N LEU A 3 -2.49 -7.28 -0.70
CA LEU A 3 -1.22 -6.53 -0.48
C LEU A 3 -1.38 -5.33 0.47
N LEU A 4 -2.50 -4.62 0.41
CA LEU A 4 -2.78 -3.52 1.34
C LEU A 4 -3.03 -3.99 2.77
N ALA A 5 -3.65 -5.17 2.94
CA ALA A 5 -3.79 -5.78 4.26
C ALA A 5 -2.41 -6.15 4.82
N GLN A 6 -1.57 -6.81 4.01
CA GLN A 6 -0.21 -7.15 4.41
C GLN A 6 0.65 -5.92 4.73
N GLN A 7 0.48 -4.81 4.00
CA GLN A 7 1.16 -3.55 4.31
C GLN A 7 0.76 -3.04 5.70
N ARG A 8 -0.53 -3.01 6.02
CA ARG A 8 -1.03 -2.57 7.33
C ARG A 8 -0.54 -3.47 8.45
N ASP A 9 -0.55 -4.78 8.23
CA ASP A 9 -0.07 -5.76 9.22
C ASP A 9 1.43 -5.57 9.49
N LEU A 10 2.25 -5.34 8.47
CA LEU A 10 3.68 -5.07 8.64
C LEU A 10 3.93 -3.71 9.29
N GLN A 11 3.18 -2.68 8.92
CA GLN A 11 3.26 -1.36 9.54
C GLN A 11 2.89 -1.38 11.02
N ALA A 12 1.93 -2.23 11.43
CA ALA A 12 1.59 -2.41 12.83
C ALA A 12 2.67 -3.18 13.60
N LYS A 13 3.32 -4.16 12.97
CA LYS A 13 4.35 -4.98 13.62
C LYS A 13 5.68 -4.26 13.86
N ILE A 14 6.07 -3.31 13.01
CA ILE A 14 7.32 -2.57 13.16
C ILE A 14 7.42 -1.86 14.53
N PRO A 15 6.46 -1.03 14.95
CA PRO A 15 6.54 -0.37 16.26
C PRO A 15 6.44 -1.34 17.44
N ASP A 16 5.78 -2.50 17.26
CA ASP A 16 5.75 -3.52 18.29
C ASP A 16 7.13 -4.16 18.50
N ILE A 17 7.87 -4.44 17.41
CA ILE A 17 9.25 -4.94 17.48
C ILE A 17 10.20 -3.89 18.09
N GLU A 18 10.03 -2.60 17.74
CA GLU A 18 10.82 -1.50 18.32
C GLU A 18 10.58 -1.37 19.83
N LYS A 19 9.33 -1.46 20.29
CA LYS A 19 9.03 -1.51 21.73
C LYS A 19 9.67 -2.71 22.43
N CYS A 20 9.67 -3.88 21.79
CA CYS A 20 10.34 -5.07 22.35
C CYS A 20 11.85 -4.84 22.51
N LEU A 21 12.50 -4.17 21.54
CA LEU A 21 13.91 -3.80 21.64
C LEU A 21 14.15 -2.81 22.79
N ASP A 22 13.29 -1.81 22.94
CA ASP A 22 13.39 -0.84 24.05
C ASP A 22 13.26 -1.53 25.41
N VAL A 23 12.33 -2.48 25.55
CA VAL A 23 12.18 -3.26 26.79
C VAL A 23 13.45 -4.05 27.08
N VAL A 24 14.01 -4.76 26.09
CA VAL A 24 15.27 -5.51 26.29
C VAL A 24 16.44 -4.57 26.63
N ALA A 25 16.52 -3.39 26.02
CA ALA A 25 17.53 -2.39 26.35
C ALA A 25 17.37 -1.87 27.79
N THR A 26 16.14 -1.61 28.24
CA THR A 26 15.89 -1.19 29.63
C THR A 26 16.21 -2.29 30.65
N LEU A 27 16.00 -3.57 30.30
CA LEU A 27 16.40 -4.70 31.12
C LEU A 27 17.94 -4.80 31.23
N GLN A 28 18.65 -4.66 30.11
CA GLN A 28 20.11 -4.65 30.09
C GLN A 28 20.70 -3.47 30.90
N ALA A 29 20.13 -2.27 30.77
CA ALA A 29 20.57 -1.09 31.52
C ALA A 29 20.36 -1.26 33.04
N LYS A 30 19.23 -1.84 33.45
CA LYS A 30 18.92 -2.06 34.86
C LYS A 30 19.78 -3.16 35.48
N LYS A 31 20.11 -4.21 34.72
CA LYS A 31 21.12 -5.20 35.10
C LYS A 31 22.48 -4.54 35.39
N ALA A 32 22.90 -3.54 34.60
CA ALA A 32 24.14 -2.80 34.86
C ALA A 32 24.08 -1.93 36.12
N THR A 33 22.88 -1.58 36.59
CA THR A 33 22.65 -0.73 37.76
C THR A 33 22.46 -1.56 39.05
N GLY A 34 22.17 -2.86 38.92
CA GLY A 34 22.00 -3.79 40.05
C GLY A 34 20.74 -3.53 40.90
N GLU A 35 19.78 -2.78 40.36
CA GLU A 35 18.52 -2.46 41.03
C GLU A 35 17.44 -3.46 40.63
N ALA A 36 16.83 -4.11 41.62
CA ALA A 36 15.74 -5.03 41.39
C ALA A 36 14.52 -4.33 40.79
N LEU A 37 13.97 -4.94 39.73
CA LEU A 37 12.96 -4.31 38.90
C LEU A 37 11.59 -4.65 39.48
N ILE A 38 10.96 -3.66 40.12
CA ILE A 38 9.55 -3.76 40.52
C ILE A 38 8.71 -3.39 39.30
N ALA A 39 7.99 -4.36 38.76
CA ALA A 39 7.07 -4.18 37.65
C ALA A 39 5.68 -4.71 38.01
N ASP A 40 4.64 -3.98 37.61
CA ASP A 40 3.27 -4.46 37.73
C ASP A 40 2.96 -5.30 36.48
N PHE A 41 2.81 -6.62 36.66
CA PHE A 41 2.56 -7.59 35.61
C PHE A 41 1.06 -7.87 35.47
N GLU A 42 0.55 -7.87 34.25
CA GLU A 42 -0.85 -8.20 33.96
C GLU A 42 -1.04 -9.72 33.93
N VAL A 43 -1.77 -10.25 34.92
CA VAL A 43 -2.06 -11.69 35.02
C VAL A 43 -3.33 -12.03 34.23
N SER A 44 -4.29 -11.10 34.19
CA SER A 44 -5.55 -11.21 33.45
C SER A 44 -6.09 -9.81 33.15
N GLU A 45 -7.10 -9.70 32.28
CA GLU A 45 -7.68 -8.42 31.86
C GLU A 45 -8.15 -7.61 33.08
N GLY A 46 -7.42 -6.55 33.41
CA GLY A 46 -7.68 -5.68 34.57
C GLY A 46 -7.14 -6.17 35.92
N ILE A 47 -6.38 -7.27 35.97
CA ILE A 47 -5.73 -7.79 37.18
C ILE A 47 -4.21 -7.65 37.04
N TYR A 48 -3.66 -6.72 37.81
CA TYR A 48 -2.23 -6.45 37.87
C TYR A 48 -1.66 -6.99 39.19
N SER A 49 -0.53 -7.69 39.12
CA SER A 49 0.23 -8.17 40.27
C SER A 49 1.61 -7.55 40.28
N ARG A 50 2.06 -7.09 41.44
CA ARG A 50 3.40 -6.55 41.60
C ARG A 50 4.40 -7.68 41.66
N ALA A 51 5.28 -7.76 40.67
CA ALA A 51 6.36 -8.74 40.61
C ALA A 51 7.71 -8.05 40.88
N HIS A 52 8.56 -8.77 41.61
CA HIS A 52 9.96 -8.40 41.82
C HIS A 52 10.80 -9.25 40.88
N ILE A 53 11.43 -8.63 39.89
CA ILE A 53 12.27 -9.32 38.90
C ILE A 53 13.71 -9.19 39.37
N GLU A 54 14.32 -10.32 39.73
CA GLU A 54 15.76 -10.43 39.99
C GLU A 54 16.54 -10.41 38.66
N ASP A 55 17.83 -10.06 38.71
CA ASP A 55 18.69 -9.96 37.53
C ASP A 55 18.63 -11.26 36.71
N THR A 56 17.99 -11.19 35.54
CA THR A 56 17.80 -12.34 34.66
C THR A 56 18.65 -12.14 33.40
N ASP A 57 19.45 -13.15 33.06
CA ASP A 57 20.34 -13.14 31.90
C ASP A 57 19.66 -13.57 30.59
N SER A 58 18.44 -14.08 30.72
CA SER A 58 17.66 -14.69 29.64
C SER A 58 16.27 -14.09 29.52
N VAL A 59 15.79 -14.03 28.27
CA VAL A 59 14.47 -13.54 27.89
C VAL A 59 13.78 -14.62 27.08
N CYS A 60 12.49 -14.82 27.34
CA CYS A 60 11.67 -15.74 26.57
C CYS A 60 11.01 -15.03 25.39
N LEU A 61 11.28 -15.50 24.17
CA LEU A 61 10.71 -14.97 22.94
C LEU A 61 9.71 -15.96 22.34
N TRP A 62 8.58 -15.44 21.89
CA TRP A 62 7.60 -16.20 21.14
C TRP A 62 7.90 -16.13 19.64
N LEU A 63 8.26 -17.27 19.05
CA LEU A 63 8.62 -17.34 17.62
C LEU A 63 7.42 -17.62 16.71
N GLY A 64 6.25 -17.86 17.30
CA GLY A 64 5.05 -18.29 16.60
C GLY A 64 4.85 -19.80 16.64
N ALA A 65 3.75 -20.27 16.03
CA ALA A 65 3.39 -21.70 15.97
C ALA A 65 3.35 -22.43 17.33
N ASN A 66 2.99 -21.73 18.41
CA ASN A 66 2.95 -22.27 19.76
C ASN A 66 4.33 -22.67 20.34
N VAL A 67 5.41 -22.03 19.85
CA VAL A 67 6.79 -22.27 20.30
C VAL A 67 7.34 -21.01 20.99
N MET A 68 7.81 -21.22 22.22
CA MET A 68 8.56 -20.24 23.00
C MET A 68 9.98 -20.77 23.23
N LEU A 69 10.98 -19.91 23.03
CA LEU A 69 12.39 -20.23 23.24
C LEU A 69 13.05 -19.18 24.13
N GLU A 70 13.90 -19.66 25.01
CA GLU A 70 14.73 -18.83 25.87
C GLU A 70 16.00 -18.43 25.12
N TYR A 71 16.30 -17.14 25.13
CA TYR A 71 17.50 -16.55 24.52
C TYR A 71 18.22 -15.69 25.53
N SER A 72 19.53 -15.57 25.40
CA SER A 72 20.27 -14.53 26.13
C SER A 72 19.84 -13.13 25.67
N CYS A 73 19.99 -12.12 26.53
CA CYS A 73 19.67 -10.74 26.19
C CYS A 73 20.38 -10.27 24.90
N GLU A 74 21.62 -10.71 24.66
CA GLU A 74 22.40 -10.34 23.46
C GLU A 74 21.83 -11.00 22.19
N GLU A 75 21.57 -12.31 22.23
CA GLU A 75 20.99 -13.04 21.10
C GLU A 75 19.58 -12.54 20.77
N ALA A 76 18.79 -12.21 21.79
CA ALA A 76 17.46 -11.63 21.64
C ALA A 76 17.52 -10.30 20.90
N THR A 77 18.45 -9.40 21.26
CA THR A 77 18.62 -8.11 20.54
C THR A 77 19.02 -8.32 19.09
N ALA A 78 19.97 -9.23 18.81
CA ALA A 78 20.40 -9.52 17.45
C ALA A 78 19.26 -10.11 16.60
N LEU A 79 18.46 -11.01 17.17
CA LEU A 79 17.31 -11.62 16.50
C LEU A 79 16.21 -10.60 16.22
N LEU A 80 15.88 -9.75 17.19
CA LEU A 80 14.89 -8.68 17.03
C LEU A 80 15.34 -7.65 15.99
N GLN A 81 16.62 -7.26 15.98
CA GLN A 81 17.19 -6.35 14.99
C GLN A 81 17.09 -6.93 13.57
N LYS A 82 17.45 -8.21 13.40
CA LYS A 82 17.33 -8.91 12.12
C LYS A 82 15.87 -9.01 11.65
N ASN A 83 14.94 -9.28 12.56
CA ASN A 83 13.51 -9.31 12.24
C ASN A 83 12.99 -7.93 11.82
N LEU A 84 13.46 -6.87 12.46
CA LEU A 84 13.12 -5.49 12.12
C LEU A 84 13.63 -5.13 10.73
N GLU A 85 14.89 -5.43 10.41
CA GLU A 85 15.46 -5.20 9.06
C GLU A 85 14.67 -5.97 7.99
N ASN A 86 14.37 -7.25 8.23
CA ASN A 86 13.58 -8.06 7.32
C ASN A 86 12.16 -7.49 7.10
N ALA A 87 11.52 -6.99 8.17
CA ALA A 87 10.20 -6.37 8.08
C ALA A 87 10.23 -5.06 7.29
N LYS A 88 11.26 -4.21 7.51
CA LYS A 88 11.46 -2.96 6.75
C LYS A 88 11.74 -3.24 5.27
N ALA A 89 12.62 -4.18 4.96
CA ALA A 89 12.91 -4.58 3.58
C ALA A 89 11.66 -5.15 2.88
N SER A 90 10.89 -6.00 3.57
CA SER A 90 9.63 -6.54 3.02
C SER A 90 8.59 -5.45 2.75
N LEU A 91 8.54 -4.41 3.60
CA LEU A 91 7.66 -3.27 3.42
C LEU A 91 8.05 -2.44 2.19
N GLU A 92 9.35 -2.20 1.98
CA GLU A 92 9.84 -1.49 0.78
C GLU A 92 9.47 -2.25 -0.51
N VAL A 93 9.67 -3.57 -0.52
CA VAL A 93 9.29 -4.42 -1.66
C VAL A 93 7.77 -4.34 -1.92
N LEU A 94 6.95 -4.42 -0.88
CA LEU A 94 5.49 -4.29 -1.02
C LEU A 94 5.06 -2.92 -1.57
N VAL A 95 5.74 -1.84 -1.17
CA VAL A 95 5.47 -0.49 -1.69
C VAL A 95 5.84 -0.40 -3.17
N ALA A 96 6.99 -0.96 -3.55
CA ALA A 96 7.41 -1.02 -4.96
C ALA A 96 6.43 -1.84 -5.80
N ASP A 97 5.97 -3.00 -5.30
CA ASP A 97 4.98 -3.83 -5.99
C ASP A 97 3.63 -3.11 -6.16
N LEU A 98 3.19 -2.33 -5.17
CA LEU A 98 1.96 -1.52 -5.27
C LEU A 98 2.09 -0.42 -6.34
N GLN A 99 3.25 0.24 -6.42
CA GLN A 99 3.53 1.23 -7.46
C GLN A 99 3.56 0.55 -8.83
N PHE A 100 4.25 -0.58 -8.96
CA PHE A 100 4.29 -1.35 -10.19
C PHE A 100 2.88 -1.74 -10.65
N LEU A 101 2.03 -2.25 -9.75
CA LEU A 101 0.65 -2.58 -10.10
C LEU A 101 -0.16 -1.36 -10.56
N ARG A 102 0.03 -0.20 -9.94
CA ARG A 102 -0.61 1.06 -10.36
C ARG A 102 -0.18 1.45 -11.78
N ASP A 103 1.11 1.32 -12.08
CA ASP A 103 1.64 1.63 -13.41
C ASP A 103 1.14 0.62 -14.45
N GLN A 104 1.09 -0.67 -14.12
CA GLN A 104 0.55 -1.71 -15.00
C GLN A 104 -0.93 -1.50 -15.31
N VAL A 105 -1.74 -1.09 -14.33
CA VAL A 105 -3.14 -0.70 -14.56
C VAL A 105 -3.20 0.46 -15.57
N THR A 106 -2.39 1.49 -15.37
CA THR A 106 -2.35 2.68 -16.24
C THR A 106 -1.91 2.32 -17.66
N ILE A 107 -0.83 1.55 -17.82
CA ILE A 107 -0.32 1.11 -19.12
C ILE A 107 -1.36 0.25 -19.86
N THR A 108 -2.02 -0.66 -19.14
CA THR A 108 -3.06 -1.51 -19.73
C THR A 108 -4.24 -0.67 -20.22
N GLN A 109 -4.70 0.28 -19.41
CA GLN A 109 -5.77 1.21 -19.79
C GLN A 109 -5.41 2.03 -21.03
N VAL A 110 -4.21 2.62 -21.07
CA VAL A 110 -3.73 3.40 -22.22
C VAL A 110 -3.61 2.52 -23.47
N THR A 111 -3.11 1.29 -23.33
CA THR A 111 -2.97 0.35 -24.45
C THR A 111 -4.32 -0.05 -25.04
N ILE A 112 -5.32 -0.32 -24.18
CA ILE A 112 -6.69 -0.62 -24.61
C ILE A 112 -7.29 0.59 -25.33
N ALA A 113 -7.14 1.79 -24.77
CA ALA A 113 -7.60 3.02 -25.40
C ALA A 113 -6.95 3.21 -26.77
N LEU A 114 -5.61 3.13 -26.88
CA LEU A 114 -4.88 3.29 -28.13
C LEU A 114 -5.36 2.32 -29.21
N LYS A 115 -5.51 1.03 -28.89
CA LYS A 115 -6.06 0.03 -29.83
C LYS A 115 -7.47 0.38 -30.27
N ARG A 116 -8.30 0.88 -29.36
CA ARG A 116 -9.67 1.33 -29.68
C ARG A 116 -9.66 2.53 -30.62
N TRP A 117 -8.82 3.54 -30.37
CA TRP A 117 -8.66 4.70 -31.26
C TRP A 117 -8.16 4.30 -32.65
N GLN A 118 -7.21 3.38 -32.73
CA GLN A 118 -6.72 2.85 -34.01
C GLN A 118 -7.83 2.16 -34.81
N ASN A 119 -8.66 1.35 -34.14
CA ASN A 119 -9.81 0.71 -34.77
C ASN A 119 -10.84 1.75 -35.26
N LEU A 120 -11.14 2.76 -34.44
CA LEU A 120 -12.06 3.85 -34.82
C LEU A 120 -11.55 4.62 -36.05
N LEU A 121 -10.25 4.95 -36.10
CA LEU A 121 -9.62 5.59 -37.26
C LEU A 121 -9.78 4.76 -38.55
N LEU A 122 -9.63 3.43 -38.45
CA LEU A 122 -9.82 2.53 -39.59
C LEU A 122 -11.29 2.49 -40.05
N GLN A 123 -12.25 2.54 -39.12
CA GLN A 123 -13.67 2.59 -39.44
C GLN A 123 -14.07 3.91 -40.11
N LEU A 124 -13.52 5.03 -39.64
CA LEU A 124 -13.72 6.35 -40.26
C LEU A 124 -13.16 6.38 -41.69
N LYS A 125 -11.95 5.85 -41.91
CA LYS A 125 -11.40 5.72 -43.28
C LYS A 125 -12.24 4.82 -44.20
N ARG A 126 -13.01 3.88 -43.65
CA ARG A 126 -13.94 3.04 -44.43
C ARG A 126 -15.29 3.70 -44.70
N SER A 127 -15.70 4.67 -43.89
CA SER A 127 -16.99 5.35 -43.99
C SER A 127 -16.80 6.75 -44.60
N ASN A 128 -17.10 6.93 -45.89
CA ASN A 128 -17.06 8.24 -46.59
C ASN A 128 -18.15 9.24 -46.13
N GLY A 129 -18.85 8.99 -45.02
CA GLY A 129 -19.96 9.80 -44.50
C GLY A 129 -19.74 10.28 -43.07
N ASP A 130 -20.38 11.42 -42.75
CA ASP A 130 -20.30 12.27 -41.55
C ASP A 130 -19.56 11.71 -40.31
N HIS A 131 -18.33 12.20 -40.13
CA HIS A 131 -17.36 11.65 -39.17
C HIS A 131 -17.56 12.15 -37.74
N ARG A 132 -18.27 13.27 -37.52
CA ARG A 132 -18.34 13.95 -36.22
C ARG A 132 -19.26 13.23 -35.23
N SER A 133 -20.45 12.82 -35.68
CA SER A 133 -21.42 12.13 -34.82
C SER A 133 -20.92 10.76 -34.32
N PHE A 134 -20.12 10.06 -35.13
CA PHE A 134 -19.55 8.76 -34.79
C PHE A 134 -18.43 8.86 -33.75
N ILE A 135 -17.58 9.89 -33.85
CA ILE A 135 -16.50 10.13 -32.89
C ILE A 135 -17.07 10.53 -31.52
N VAL A 136 -18.05 11.45 -31.47
CA VAL A 136 -18.69 11.89 -30.20
C VAL A 136 -19.35 10.73 -29.46
N LYS A 137 -20.07 9.84 -30.17
CA LYS A 137 -20.79 8.70 -29.58
C LYS A 137 -19.86 7.64 -29.00
N GLU A 138 -18.67 7.49 -29.58
CA GLU A 138 -17.72 6.45 -29.18
C GLU A 138 -16.78 6.91 -28.05
N ILE A 139 -16.45 8.20 -28.00
CA ILE A 139 -15.72 8.86 -26.90
C ILE A 139 -16.57 8.90 -25.62
N CYS A 140 -17.88 9.08 -25.74
CA CYS A 140 -18.80 9.12 -24.58
C CYS A 140 -19.26 7.74 -24.08
N ARG A 141 -18.63 6.61 -24.47
CA ARG A 141 -19.08 5.30 -23.95
C ARG A 141 -18.69 5.12 -22.46
N PRO A 142 -19.62 4.62 -21.63
CA PRO A 142 -19.50 4.59 -20.17
C PRO A 142 -18.40 3.66 -19.61
N ASP A 143 -17.80 2.80 -20.43
CA ASP A 143 -16.75 1.85 -20.00
C ASP A 143 -15.36 2.50 -19.80
N ILE A 144 -15.24 3.81 -20.02
CA ILE A 144 -14.00 4.57 -19.80
C ILE A 144 -13.94 4.94 -18.31
N VAL A 145 -13.22 4.14 -17.52
CA VAL A 145 -12.94 4.47 -16.13
C VAL A 145 -12.04 5.72 -16.08
N PRO A 146 -12.49 6.81 -15.46
CA PRO A 146 -11.78 8.08 -15.50
C PRO A 146 -10.73 8.11 -14.41
N ASN A 147 -9.46 7.99 -14.77
CA ASN A 147 -8.39 8.55 -13.92
C ASN A 147 -7.45 9.50 -14.66
N ASP A 148 -7.54 9.61 -15.99
CA ASP A 148 -6.91 10.74 -16.68
C ASP A 148 -7.62 11.07 -18.00
N VAL A 149 -8.89 11.48 -17.87
CA VAL A 149 -9.68 12.10 -18.95
C VAL A 149 -9.00 13.37 -19.46
N SER A 150 -8.19 14.00 -18.61
CA SER A 150 -7.31 15.14 -18.90
C SER A 150 -6.46 14.91 -20.15
N VAL A 151 -5.88 13.71 -20.30
CA VAL A 151 -4.98 13.39 -21.41
C VAL A 151 -5.74 13.27 -22.73
N VAL A 152 -6.91 12.64 -22.70
CA VAL A 152 -7.78 12.47 -23.87
C VAL A 152 -8.38 13.81 -24.30
N LEU A 153 -8.86 14.61 -23.35
CA LEU A 153 -9.38 15.95 -23.60
C LEU A 153 -8.30 16.87 -24.18
N SER A 154 -7.07 16.83 -23.66
CA SER A 154 -5.94 17.62 -24.18
C SER A 154 -5.58 17.23 -25.62
N PHE A 155 -5.69 15.93 -25.95
CA PHE A 155 -5.42 15.42 -27.29
C PHE A 155 -6.52 15.82 -28.29
N LEU A 156 -7.78 15.79 -27.84
CA LEU A 156 -8.93 16.25 -28.63
C LEU A 156 -8.91 17.77 -28.86
N GLN A 157 -8.47 18.55 -27.86
CA GLN A 157 -8.34 20.01 -27.96
C GLN A 157 -7.25 20.46 -28.93
N LYS A 158 -6.25 19.61 -29.20
CA LYS A 158 -5.17 19.85 -30.17
C LYS A 158 -5.51 19.42 -31.61
N SER A 159 -6.60 18.68 -31.80
CA SER A 159 -7.09 18.32 -33.13
C SER A 159 -8.14 19.35 -33.53
N ASP A 160 -7.83 20.23 -34.48
CA ASP A 160 -8.56 21.45 -34.89
C ASP A 160 -10.00 21.22 -35.46
N GLY A 161 -10.76 20.25 -34.95
CA GLY A 161 -12.03 19.79 -35.52
C GLY A 161 -13.21 19.64 -34.55
N PHE A 162 -13.04 19.85 -33.24
CA PHE A 162 -14.09 19.67 -32.24
C PHE A 162 -14.59 21.02 -31.67
N GLY A 163 -15.91 21.25 -31.71
CA GLY A 163 -16.52 22.49 -31.20
C GLY A 163 -16.58 22.52 -29.66
N SER A 164 -16.58 23.72 -29.06
CA SER A 164 -16.64 23.90 -27.59
C SER A 164 -17.85 23.21 -26.93
N SER A 165 -18.97 23.07 -27.64
CA SER A 165 -20.18 22.40 -27.16
C SER A 165 -20.04 20.87 -27.04
N GLU A 166 -19.23 20.23 -27.89
CA GLU A 166 -19.00 18.77 -27.86
C GLU A 166 -18.02 18.38 -26.74
N LEU A 167 -17.07 19.28 -26.44
CA LEU A 167 -16.16 19.16 -25.30
C LEU A 167 -16.90 19.37 -23.97
N GLU A 168 -17.89 20.28 -23.92
CA GLU A 168 -18.77 20.45 -22.76
C GLU A 168 -19.67 19.23 -22.54
N TYR A 169 -20.23 18.62 -23.59
CA TYR A 169 -21.05 17.41 -23.45
C TYR A 169 -20.27 16.22 -22.86
N CYS A 170 -18.99 16.08 -23.23
CA CYS A 170 -18.09 15.07 -22.63
C CYS A 170 -17.78 15.36 -21.15
N ARG A 171 -17.63 16.64 -20.76
CA ARG A 171 -17.49 17.01 -19.33
C ARG A 171 -18.79 16.78 -18.55
N PHE A 172 -19.93 17.08 -19.16
CA PHE A 172 -21.23 17.03 -18.50
C PHE A 172 -21.69 15.59 -18.25
N SER A 173 -21.42 14.65 -19.18
CA SER A 173 -21.79 13.24 -18.99
C SER A 173 -20.98 12.55 -17.88
N GLN A 174 -19.76 13.00 -17.59
CA GLN A 174 -18.94 12.50 -16.50
C GLN A 174 -19.39 13.00 -15.12
N GLN A 175 -20.03 14.18 -15.06
CA GLN A 175 -20.50 14.76 -13.81
C GLN A 175 -21.73 14.02 -13.22
N TRP A 176 -22.41 13.22 -14.05
CA TRP A 176 -23.55 12.39 -13.67
C TRP A 176 -23.19 10.94 -13.27
N TYR A 177 -21.92 10.56 -13.34
CA TYR A 177 -21.43 9.20 -13.03
C TYR A 177 -20.62 9.11 -11.73
N HIS A 178 -20.45 10.22 -11.00
CA HIS A 178 -19.92 10.25 -9.63
C HIS A 178 -21.02 10.05 -8.59
#